data_AF-A0A1J3I8P2-F1
#
_entry.id   AF-A0A1J3I8P2-F1
#
_cell.length_a   1.000
_cell.length_b   1.000
_cell.length_c   1.000
_cell.angle_alpha   90.00
_cell.angle_beta   90.00
_cell.angle_gamma   90.00
#
_symmetry.space_group_name_H-M   'P 1'
#
loop_
_entity.id
_entity.type
_entity.pdbx_description
1 polymer ?
#
loop_
_entity_poly.entity_id
_entity_poly.type
_entity_poly.pdbx_seq_one_letter_code
_entity_poly.pdbx_strand_id
1 'polypeptide(L)'
;LELHMDLEECFQIFSRAIESVNVVIATYRDDLLGDVAVYPQDGNVGFGSGLHGWGFTVQKFAGMYAAKFGIARHKMMQKLWGDNFFDQSTKKWTSKQYDANGKKLERGFCAFIMKPIEALFTAIMNDKKDVYVPMLEKLNVVIPKESKDLVGKPLLKVAMQEWLPAAEALLSMIVNHLPSPVVAQSYRVENLYSGPMDDPAAKGIRSCDPNGPLMMYVSKMVPTSEKGRFYAFGRVFSGTIATGQTVRIQGPDYLPGKKTDLFIKKVQRTILMMGRYVEQMPNCPCGNIIGLVGIDAYLLKAGTITTYDEAHNFVTMKYSVSPVVRVAVDVANASDLPKLMEGLKRLSKSDPLVQCFTAATGEHIVAGAGELHLEICLKDLREDFMKGAPIKIGKPVVSFCETVRAESSQECLSKSPNKHNRLTMTAAPL
;
A
#
# COMPACT_ATOMS: atom_id res chain seq x y z
N LEU A 1 6.48 -14.84 24.70
CA LEU A 1 7.85 -14.95 25.22
C LEU A 1 8.17 -13.78 26.15
N GLU A 2 8.08 -12.53 25.71
CA GLU A 2 8.49 -11.38 26.55
C GLU A 2 7.51 -11.09 27.69
N LEU A 3 6.19 -11.22 27.45
CA LEU A 3 5.18 -10.82 28.41
C LEU A 3 4.62 -11.97 29.26
N HIS A 4 5.03 -13.22 29.00
CA HIS A 4 4.51 -14.44 29.68
C HIS A 4 2.98 -14.45 29.92
N MET A 5 2.21 -13.92 28.96
CA MET A 5 0.76 -13.77 29.08
C MET A 5 0.04 -15.11 28.99
N ASP A 6 -1.08 -15.21 29.69
CA ASP A 6 -1.98 -16.35 29.55
C ASP A 6 -2.54 -16.44 28.12
N LEU A 7 -2.82 -17.66 27.66
CA LEU A 7 -3.27 -17.90 26.29
C LEU A 7 -4.64 -17.27 26.00
N GLU A 8 -5.53 -17.19 26.99
CA GLU A 8 -6.82 -16.52 26.84
C GLU A 8 -6.61 -15.00 26.75
N GLU A 9 -5.70 -14.45 27.55
CA GLU A 9 -5.35 -13.03 27.50
C GLU A 9 -4.78 -12.63 26.13
N CYS A 10 -3.89 -13.45 25.58
CA CYS A 10 -3.37 -13.28 24.22
C CYS A 10 -4.48 -13.28 23.18
N PHE A 11 -5.43 -14.22 23.27
CA PHE A 11 -6.58 -14.27 22.37
C PHE A 11 -7.44 -13.01 22.47
N GLN A 12 -7.72 -12.52 23.69
CA GLN A 12 -8.49 -11.29 23.90
C GLN A 12 -7.80 -10.05 23.34
N ILE A 13 -6.46 -9.99 23.38
CA ILE A 13 -5.70 -8.92 22.73
C ILE A 13 -5.85 -8.98 21.21
N PHE A 14 -5.69 -10.16 20.62
CA PHE A 14 -5.88 -10.34 19.18
C PHE A 14 -7.30 -9.99 18.74
N SER A 15 -8.31 -10.44 19.49
CA SER A 15 -9.71 -10.13 19.22
C SER A 15 -9.97 -8.62 19.23
N ARG A 16 -9.50 -7.91 20.26
CA ARG A 16 -9.63 -6.45 20.36
C ARG A 16 -8.89 -5.72 19.23
N ALA A 17 -7.71 -6.19 18.83
CA ALA A 17 -6.98 -5.61 17.71
C ALA A 17 -7.73 -5.76 16.38
N ILE A 18 -8.27 -6.96 16.12
CA ILE A 18 -9.07 -7.24 14.92
C ILE A 18 -10.36 -6.40 14.93
N GLU A 19 -11.04 -6.30 16.07
CA GLU A 19 -12.23 -5.46 16.23
C GLU A 19 -11.91 -3.99 15.96
N SER A 20 -10.80 -3.47 16.48
CA SER A 20 -10.37 -2.09 16.22
C SER A 20 -10.15 -1.83 14.73
N VAL A 21 -9.59 -2.79 14.00
CA VAL A 21 -9.44 -2.71 12.53
C VAL A 21 -10.81 -2.73 11.85
N ASN A 22 -11.71 -3.62 12.27
CA ASN A 22 -13.06 -3.70 11.70
C ASN A 22 -13.91 -2.47 11.97
N VAL A 23 -13.73 -1.79 13.11
CA VAL A 23 -14.38 -0.50 13.38
C VAL A 23 -13.95 0.55 12.37
N VAL A 24 -12.65 0.62 12.04
CA VAL A 24 -12.15 1.54 11.00
C VAL A 24 -12.73 1.17 9.64
N ILE A 25 -12.71 -0.11 9.27
CA ILE A 25 -13.27 -0.58 7.99
C ILE A 25 -14.76 -0.24 7.88
N ALA A 26 -15.54 -0.49 8.93
CA ALA A 26 -16.97 -0.19 8.96
C ALA A 26 -17.25 1.31 8.88
N THR A 27 -16.38 2.15 9.46
CA THR A 27 -16.51 3.62 9.42
C THR A 27 -16.31 4.19 8.02
N TYR A 28 -15.41 3.59 7.22
CA TYR A 28 -15.08 4.04 5.86
C TYR A 28 -15.57 3.08 4.78
N ARG A 29 -16.72 2.43 5.02
CA ARG A 29 -17.29 1.43 4.10
C ARG A 29 -17.69 2.07 2.77
N ASP A 30 -17.37 1.36 1.69
CA ASP A 30 -17.92 1.61 0.35
C ASP A 30 -18.97 0.52 0.07
N ASP A 31 -20.22 0.93 -0.20
CA ASP A 31 -21.33 0.01 -0.46
C ASP A 31 -21.06 -0.90 -1.67
N LEU A 32 -20.26 -0.44 -2.64
CA LEU A 32 -19.89 -1.22 -3.83
C LEU A 32 -18.99 -2.42 -3.48
N LEU A 33 -18.24 -2.35 -2.37
CA LEU A 33 -17.33 -3.41 -1.94
C LEU A 33 -18.01 -4.49 -1.10
N GLY A 34 -19.25 -4.25 -0.66
CA GLY A 34 -19.96 -5.19 0.20
C GLY A 34 -19.39 -5.23 1.62
N ASP A 35 -19.11 -6.44 2.11
CA ASP A 35 -18.44 -6.66 3.40
C ASP A 35 -16.96 -6.97 3.19
N VAL A 36 -16.11 -6.08 3.71
CA VAL A 36 -14.64 -6.17 3.64
C VAL A 36 -14.02 -6.28 5.03
N ALA A 37 -14.81 -6.59 6.04
CA ALA A 37 -14.31 -6.86 7.38
C ALA A 37 -13.38 -8.07 7.41
N VAL A 38 -12.45 -8.05 8.36
CA VAL A 38 -11.44 -9.09 8.53
C VAL A 38 -11.79 -10.02 9.70
N TYR A 39 -11.78 -11.31 9.42
CA TYR A 39 -12.24 -12.40 10.25
C TYR A 39 -11.28 -13.59 10.16
N PRO A 40 -10.60 -13.97 11.26
CA PRO A 40 -9.68 -15.11 11.25
C PRO A 40 -10.33 -16.43 10.81
N GLN A 41 -11.61 -16.62 11.11
CA GLN A 41 -12.39 -17.78 10.70
C GLN A 41 -12.59 -17.90 9.18
N ASP A 42 -12.43 -16.80 8.45
CA ASP A 42 -12.54 -16.77 6.99
C ASP A 42 -11.17 -16.86 6.30
N GLY A 43 -10.09 -16.73 7.09
CA GLY A 43 -8.72 -16.90 6.63
C GLY A 43 -8.02 -15.61 6.18
N ASN A 44 -8.68 -14.45 6.27
CA ASN A 44 -8.13 -13.15 5.86
C ASN A 44 -7.34 -12.43 6.98
N VAL A 45 -7.07 -13.12 8.10
CA VAL A 45 -6.19 -12.65 9.19
C VAL A 45 -5.08 -13.68 9.43
N GLY A 46 -3.85 -13.19 9.45
CA GLY A 46 -2.66 -13.97 9.75
C GLY A 46 -2.01 -13.51 11.06
N PHE A 47 -1.47 -14.46 11.81
CA PHE A 47 -0.77 -14.24 13.06
C PHE A 47 0.68 -14.68 12.89
N GLY A 48 1.65 -13.93 13.41
CA GLY A 48 3.05 -14.31 13.26
C GLY A 48 4.03 -13.27 13.79
N SER A 49 5.30 -13.49 13.49
CA SER A 49 6.40 -12.62 13.87
C SER A 49 7.36 -12.45 12.70
N GLY A 50 7.44 -11.23 12.16
CA GLY A 50 8.38 -10.91 11.07
C GLY A 50 9.85 -11.09 11.47
N LEU A 51 10.19 -10.82 12.73
CA LEU A 51 11.56 -10.99 13.26
C LEU A 51 12.03 -12.45 13.20
N HIS A 52 11.14 -13.38 13.55
CA HIS A 52 11.44 -14.81 13.55
C HIS A 52 11.06 -15.49 12.23
N GLY A 53 10.35 -14.81 11.33
CA GLY A 53 10.01 -15.31 9.99
C GLY A 53 8.95 -16.41 9.96
N TRP A 54 8.11 -16.50 10.99
CA TRP A 54 7.00 -17.47 11.04
C TRP A 54 5.65 -16.78 11.12
N GLY A 55 4.63 -17.44 10.58
CA GLY A 55 3.26 -16.97 10.61
C GLY A 55 2.28 -18.03 10.14
N PHE A 56 1.02 -17.87 10.52
CA PHE A 56 -0.04 -18.80 10.21
C PHE A 56 -1.38 -18.09 10.03
N THR A 57 -2.28 -18.75 9.33
CA THR A 57 -3.71 -18.44 9.34
C THR A 57 -4.45 -19.59 10.02
N VAL A 58 -5.67 -19.34 10.50
CA VAL A 58 -6.54 -20.40 11.05
C VAL A 58 -6.73 -21.53 10.04
N GLN A 59 -6.70 -21.20 8.74
CA GLN A 59 -6.82 -22.14 7.63
C GLN A 59 -5.72 -23.22 7.61
N LYS A 60 -4.49 -22.92 8.05
CA LYS A 60 -3.37 -23.89 8.14
C LYS A 60 -3.68 -24.96 9.19
N PHE A 61 -4.05 -24.54 10.40
CA PHE A 61 -4.40 -25.44 11.50
C PHE A 61 -5.71 -26.20 11.23
N ALA A 62 -6.69 -25.55 10.62
CA ALA A 62 -7.91 -26.23 10.19
C ALA A 62 -7.59 -27.39 9.22
N GLY A 63 -6.62 -27.24 8.32
CA GLY A 63 -6.15 -28.33 7.45
C GLY A 63 -5.53 -29.49 8.23
N MET A 64 -4.74 -29.21 9.27
CA MET A 64 -4.10 -30.23 10.11
C MET A 64 -5.11 -31.02 10.96
N TYR A 65 -6.18 -30.36 11.42
CA TYR A 65 -7.16 -30.95 12.35
C TYR A 65 -8.43 -31.46 11.67
N ALA A 66 -8.81 -30.95 10.50
CA ALA A 66 -10.05 -31.34 9.80
C ALA A 66 -10.15 -32.86 9.60
N ALA A 67 -9.08 -33.48 9.11
CA ALA A 67 -9.02 -34.93 8.91
C ALA A 67 -9.09 -35.70 10.23
N LYS A 68 -8.48 -35.18 11.31
CA LYS A 68 -8.46 -35.83 12.63
C LYS A 68 -9.84 -35.82 13.31
N PHE A 69 -10.62 -34.76 13.09
CA PHE A 69 -11.97 -34.63 13.66
C PHE A 69 -13.07 -35.13 12.72
N GLY A 70 -12.76 -35.46 11.46
CA GLY A 70 -13.77 -35.83 10.47
C GLY A 70 -14.73 -34.69 10.11
N ILE A 71 -14.29 -33.44 10.22
CA ILE A 71 -15.09 -32.23 9.95
C ILE A 71 -14.51 -31.51 8.72
N ALA A 72 -15.37 -30.95 7.87
CA ALA A 72 -14.93 -30.13 6.73
C ALA A 72 -14.05 -28.95 7.18
N ARG A 73 -13.01 -28.64 6.40
CA ARG A 73 -12.02 -27.58 6.72
C ARG A 73 -12.67 -26.25 7.07
N HIS A 74 -13.64 -25.79 6.29
CA HIS A 74 -14.36 -24.53 6.54
C HIS A 74 -15.06 -24.53 7.90
N LYS A 75 -15.77 -25.63 8.25
CA LYS A 75 -16.41 -25.76 9.56
C LYS A 75 -15.39 -25.79 10.70
N MET A 76 -14.23 -26.41 10.48
CA MET A 76 -13.13 -26.40 11.47
C MET A 76 -12.58 -24.98 11.68
N MET A 77 -12.43 -24.18 10.62
CA MET A 77 -11.99 -22.78 10.75
C MET A 77 -12.94 -21.97 11.64
N GLN A 78 -14.24 -22.12 11.44
CA GLN A 78 -15.28 -21.49 12.26
C GLN A 78 -15.22 -21.93 13.73
N LYS A 79 -14.77 -23.16 14.02
CA LYS A 79 -14.59 -23.67 15.39
C LYS A 79 -13.28 -23.24 16.05
N LEU A 80 -12.26 -22.89 15.26
CA LEU A 80 -10.94 -22.50 15.77
C LEU A 80 -10.86 -21.03 16.17
N TRP A 81 -11.93 -20.25 16.01
CA TRP A 81 -12.00 -18.85 16.40
C TRP A 81 -13.31 -18.53 17.15
N GLY A 82 -13.33 -17.42 17.89
CA GLY A 82 -14.50 -16.94 18.62
C GLY A 82 -14.83 -17.75 19.88
N ASP A 83 -16.11 -17.71 20.29
CA ASP A 83 -16.65 -18.42 21.45
C ASP A 83 -16.98 -19.88 21.14
N ASN A 84 -15.96 -20.61 20.68
CA ASN A 84 -16.00 -22.04 20.48
C ASN A 84 -15.01 -22.71 21.43
N PHE A 85 -15.51 -23.64 22.23
CA PHE A 85 -14.76 -24.37 23.25
C PHE A 85 -14.80 -25.86 22.94
N PHE A 86 -13.73 -26.57 23.30
CA PHE A 86 -13.64 -28.02 23.10
C PHE A 86 -13.59 -28.74 24.44
N ASP A 87 -14.59 -29.56 24.71
CA ASP A 87 -14.63 -30.38 25.90
C ASP A 87 -13.90 -31.70 25.63
N GLN A 88 -12.75 -31.88 26.29
CA GLN A 88 -11.93 -33.07 26.16
C GLN A 88 -12.61 -34.32 26.73
N SER A 89 -13.53 -34.17 27.69
CA SER A 89 -14.23 -35.29 28.32
C SER A 89 -15.31 -35.87 27.40
N THR A 90 -16.12 -35.00 26.80
CA THR A 90 -17.18 -35.42 25.86
C THR A 90 -16.71 -35.50 24.41
N LYS A 91 -15.50 -34.99 24.10
CA LYS A 91 -14.93 -34.83 22.75
C LYS A 91 -15.84 -34.04 21.80
N LYS A 92 -16.59 -33.09 22.34
CA LYS A 92 -17.57 -32.28 21.60
C LYS A 92 -17.21 -30.80 21.64
N TRP A 93 -17.57 -30.10 20.57
CA TRP A 93 -17.53 -28.65 20.49
C TRP A 93 -18.77 -28.06 21.16
N THR A 94 -18.58 -27.00 21.94
CA THR A 94 -19.65 -26.24 22.60
C THR A 94 -19.38 -24.75 22.47
N SER A 95 -20.45 -23.95 22.50
CA SER A 95 -20.36 -22.49 22.61
C SER A 95 -20.39 -21.99 24.06
N LYS A 96 -20.61 -22.89 25.02
CA LYS A 96 -20.60 -22.57 26.44
C LYS A 96 -19.17 -22.66 26.98
N GLN A 97 -18.76 -21.64 27.73
CA GLN A 97 -17.44 -21.57 28.35
C GLN A 97 -17.25 -22.57 29.51
N TYR A 98 -18.34 -23.14 30.03
CA TYR A 98 -18.31 -24.09 31.14
C TYR A 98 -18.95 -25.41 30.72
N ASP A 99 -18.38 -26.52 31.20
CA ASP A 99 -18.97 -27.85 31.05
C ASP A 99 -20.16 -28.06 32.03
N ALA A 100 -20.80 -29.23 31.95
CA ALA A 100 -21.92 -29.59 32.84
C ALA A 100 -21.54 -29.65 34.33
N ASN A 101 -20.23 -29.72 34.63
CA ASN A 101 -19.67 -29.80 35.98
C ASN A 101 -19.12 -28.44 36.48
N GLY A 102 -19.31 -27.36 35.72
CA GLY A 102 -18.82 -26.02 36.06
C GLY A 102 -17.32 -25.80 35.79
N LYS A 103 -16.62 -26.70 35.11
CA LYS A 103 -15.21 -26.53 34.72
C LYS A 103 -15.13 -25.60 33.51
N LYS A 104 -14.24 -24.60 33.60
CA LYS A 104 -13.92 -23.70 32.49
C LYS A 104 -13.25 -24.48 31.36
N LEU A 105 -13.85 -24.42 30.18
CA LEU A 105 -13.36 -25.05 28.97
C LEU A 105 -12.34 -24.14 28.26
N GLU A 106 -11.32 -24.76 27.67
CA GLU A 106 -10.36 -24.03 26.84
C GLU A 106 -10.97 -23.71 25.47
N ARG A 107 -10.77 -22.48 25.03
CA ARG A 107 -11.20 -22.00 23.71
C ARG A 107 -10.44 -22.75 22.61
N GLY A 108 -11.11 -23.00 21.49
CA GLY A 108 -10.55 -23.75 20.36
C GLY A 108 -9.23 -23.16 19.85
N PHE A 109 -9.15 -21.84 19.73
CA PHE A 109 -7.92 -21.14 19.37
C PHE A 109 -6.77 -21.43 20.35
N CYS A 110 -7.03 -21.27 21.65
CA CYS A 110 -6.03 -21.47 22.68
C CYS A 110 -5.57 -22.93 22.73
N ALA A 111 -6.52 -23.88 22.73
CA ALA A 111 -6.23 -25.31 22.87
C ALA A 111 -5.52 -25.92 21.66
N PHE A 112 -5.92 -25.56 20.43
CA PHE A 112 -5.45 -26.23 19.22
C PHE A 112 -4.43 -25.43 18.41
N ILE A 113 -4.28 -24.12 18.65
CA ILE A 113 -3.32 -23.29 17.91
C ILE A 113 -2.23 -22.82 18.85
N MET A 114 -2.60 -22.04 19.88
CA MET A 114 -1.60 -21.39 20.72
C MET A 114 -0.85 -22.36 21.63
N LYS A 115 -1.54 -23.34 22.22
CA LYS A 115 -0.93 -24.30 23.15
C LYS A 115 0.15 -25.18 22.50
N PRO A 116 -0.04 -25.73 21.28
CA PRO A 116 1.05 -26.37 20.55
C PRO A 116 2.24 -25.43 20.26
N ILE A 117 1.97 -24.18 19.89
CA ILE A 117 3.03 -23.20 19.65
C ILE A 117 3.80 -22.93 20.94
N GLU A 118 3.11 -22.61 22.04
CA GLU A 118 3.74 -22.35 23.34
C GLU A 118 4.51 -23.56 23.88
N ALA A 119 3.97 -24.76 23.72
CA ALA A 119 4.63 -25.99 24.14
C ALA A 119 5.95 -26.21 23.38
N LEU A 120 5.96 -25.97 22.06
CA LEU A 120 7.17 -26.07 21.24
C LEU A 120 8.19 -24.99 21.65
N PHE A 121 7.74 -23.75 21.85
CA PHE A 121 8.58 -22.64 22.30
C PHE A 121 9.23 -22.95 23.65
N THR A 122 8.43 -23.38 24.62
CA THR A 122 8.89 -23.69 25.98
C THR A 122 9.82 -24.89 26.00
N ALA A 123 9.56 -25.92 25.18
CA ALA A 123 10.42 -27.09 25.09
C ALA A 123 11.78 -26.76 24.47
N ILE A 124 11.82 -25.99 23.38
CA ILE A 124 13.08 -25.59 22.73
C ILE A 124 13.88 -24.61 23.60
N MET A 125 13.23 -23.61 24.21
CA MET A 125 13.92 -22.62 25.04
C MET A 125 14.51 -23.21 26.33
N ASN A 126 13.93 -24.30 26.84
CA ASN A 126 14.43 -25.04 28.01
C ASN A 126 15.29 -26.26 27.64
N ASP A 127 15.65 -26.42 26.35
CA ASP A 127 16.41 -27.55 25.79
C ASP A 127 15.90 -28.95 26.17
N LYS A 128 14.56 -29.12 26.25
CA LYS A 128 13.90 -30.39 26.54
C LYS A 128 13.80 -31.28 25.30
N LYS A 129 14.94 -31.86 24.88
CA LYS A 129 15.06 -32.65 23.63
C LYS A 129 14.08 -33.82 23.57
N ASP A 130 13.83 -34.44 24.71
CA ASP A 130 12.86 -35.52 24.92
C ASP A 130 11.41 -35.11 24.60
N VAL A 131 11.09 -33.81 24.64
CA VAL A 131 9.76 -33.27 24.35
C VAL A 131 9.66 -32.72 22.94
N TYR A 132 10.59 -31.85 22.53
CA TYR A 132 10.46 -31.15 21.24
C TYR A 132 10.80 -32.03 20.03
N VAL A 133 11.73 -33.00 20.14
CA VAL A 133 12.08 -33.87 19.00
C VAL A 133 10.86 -34.73 18.58
N PRO A 134 10.17 -35.45 19.49
CA PRO A 134 8.95 -36.16 19.12
C PRO A 134 7.82 -35.24 18.66
N MET A 135 7.78 -34.00 19.15
CA MET A 135 6.78 -33.01 18.74
C MET A 135 7.00 -32.56 17.29
N LEU A 136 8.24 -32.27 16.91
CA LEU A 136 8.61 -31.92 15.53
C LEU A 136 8.28 -33.06 14.57
N GLU A 137 8.56 -34.32 14.95
CA GLU A 137 8.19 -35.50 14.17
C GLU A 137 6.67 -35.61 13.98
N LYS A 138 5.88 -35.45 15.05
CA LYS A 138 4.40 -35.48 14.98
C LYS A 138 3.81 -34.35 14.13
N LEU A 139 4.50 -33.21 14.07
CA LEU A 139 4.13 -32.06 13.25
C LEU A 139 4.68 -32.16 11.82
N ASN A 140 5.43 -33.23 11.51
CA ASN A 140 6.11 -33.45 10.23
C ASN A 140 7.07 -32.30 9.85
N VAL A 141 7.79 -31.78 10.85
CA VAL A 141 8.75 -30.68 10.71
C VAL A 141 10.16 -31.25 10.66
N VAL A 142 10.85 -31.05 9.55
CA VAL A 142 12.21 -31.54 9.34
C VAL A 142 13.20 -30.39 9.50
N ILE A 143 14.03 -30.46 10.54
CA ILE A 143 15.08 -29.44 10.76
C ILE A 143 16.25 -29.70 9.80
N PRO A 144 16.73 -28.67 9.04
CA PRO A 144 17.89 -28.78 8.18
C PRO A 144 19.12 -29.32 8.92
N LYS A 145 19.93 -30.16 8.24
CA LYS A 145 21.11 -30.82 8.86
C LYS A 145 22.08 -29.81 9.48
N GLU A 146 22.27 -28.68 8.82
CA GLU A 146 23.15 -27.57 9.23
C GLU A 146 22.67 -26.84 10.50
N SER A 147 21.39 -26.99 10.85
CA SER A 147 20.75 -26.31 11.98
C SER A 147 20.51 -27.24 13.18
N LYS A 148 20.95 -28.50 13.12
CA LYS A 148 20.71 -29.49 14.19
C LYS A 148 21.49 -29.21 15.47
N ASP A 149 22.63 -28.53 15.36
CA ASP A 149 23.48 -28.18 16.50
C ASP A 149 23.08 -26.85 17.16
N LEU A 150 22.12 -26.13 16.57
CA LEU A 150 21.59 -24.90 17.15
C LEU A 150 20.79 -25.21 18.43
N VAL A 151 20.81 -24.29 19.38
CA VAL A 151 20.06 -24.38 20.64
C VAL A 151 19.37 -23.06 20.96
N GLY A 152 18.31 -23.10 21.77
CA GLY A 152 17.58 -21.90 22.21
C GLY A 152 16.96 -21.11 21.05
N LYS A 153 17.15 -19.78 21.04
CA LYS A 153 16.50 -18.87 20.06
C LYS A 153 16.83 -19.19 18.59
N PRO A 154 18.09 -19.46 18.19
CA PRO A 154 18.41 -19.89 16.82
C PRO A 154 17.66 -21.14 16.36
N LEU A 155 17.59 -22.19 17.19
CA LEU A 155 16.87 -23.41 16.87
C LEU A 155 15.36 -23.15 16.77
N LEU A 156 14.81 -22.38 17.71
CA LEU A 156 13.40 -22.00 17.72
C LEU A 156 13.02 -21.27 16.43
N LYS A 157 13.86 -20.36 15.96
CA LYS A 157 13.64 -19.64 14.71
C LYS A 157 13.52 -20.61 13.54
N VAL A 158 14.48 -21.52 13.37
CA VAL A 158 14.47 -22.50 12.27
C VAL A 158 13.28 -23.43 12.37
N ALA A 159 13.01 -23.98 13.56
CA ALA A 159 11.86 -24.87 13.79
C ALA A 159 10.52 -24.21 13.43
N MET A 160 10.35 -22.93 13.77
CA MET A 160 9.14 -22.18 13.45
C MET A 160 9.04 -21.80 11.97
N GLN A 161 10.16 -21.51 11.31
CA GLN A 161 10.19 -21.24 9.88
C GLN A 161 9.80 -22.48 9.06
N GLU A 162 10.27 -23.66 9.45
CA GLU A 162 9.92 -24.92 8.80
C GLU A 162 8.47 -25.34 9.10
N TRP A 163 7.99 -25.11 10.33
CA TRP A 163 6.64 -25.50 10.70
C TRP A 163 5.57 -24.57 10.14
N LEU A 164 5.77 -23.25 10.28
CA LEU A 164 4.80 -22.20 9.95
C LEU A 164 5.51 -21.08 9.16
N PRO A 165 5.90 -21.32 7.88
CA PRO A 165 6.57 -20.30 7.09
C PRO A 165 5.69 -19.05 6.93
N ALA A 166 6.19 -17.88 7.33
CA ALA A 166 5.43 -16.64 7.22
C ALA A 166 5.01 -16.33 5.77
N ALA A 167 5.88 -16.66 4.81
CA ALA A 167 5.60 -16.45 3.39
C ALA A 167 4.38 -17.24 2.92
N GLU A 168 4.22 -18.51 3.33
CA GLU A 168 3.03 -19.30 2.97
C GLU A 168 1.75 -18.71 3.53
N ALA A 169 1.78 -18.27 4.79
CA ALA A 169 0.61 -17.65 5.42
C ALA A 169 0.21 -16.36 4.69
N LEU A 170 1.18 -15.50 4.37
CA LEU A 170 0.92 -14.26 3.63
C LEU A 170 0.44 -14.53 2.20
N LEU A 171 1.10 -15.41 1.46
CA LEU A 171 0.74 -15.74 0.08
C LEU A 171 -0.65 -16.38 0.01
N SER A 172 -0.99 -17.26 0.96
CA SER A 172 -2.33 -17.85 1.04
C SER A 172 -3.40 -16.77 1.25
N MET A 173 -3.15 -15.78 2.11
CA MET A 173 -4.09 -14.68 2.30
C MET A 173 -4.22 -13.81 1.04
N ILE A 174 -3.10 -13.48 0.42
CA ILE A 174 -3.04 -12.67 -0.80
C ILE A 174 -3.83 -13.35 -1.93
N VAL A 175 -3.56 -14.63 -2.20
CA VAL A 175 -4.19 -15.36 -3.32
C VAL A 175 -5.68 -15.60 -3.08
N ASN A 176 -6.09 -15.91 -1.85
CA ASN A 176 -7.48 -16.27 -1.57
C ASN A 176 -8.40 -15.06 -1.36
N HIS A 177 -7.87 -13.92 -0.90
CA HIS A 177 -8.70 -12.79 -0.48
C HIS A 177 -8.46 -11.50 -1.26
N LEU A 178 -7.30 -11.29 -1.89
CA LEU A 178 -7.12 -10.10 -2.73
C LEU A 178 -7.70 -10.37 -4.13
N PRO A 179 -8.59 -9.50 -4.63
CA PRO A 179 -9.21 -9.69 -5.93
C PRO A 179 -8.18 -9.55 -7.04
N SER A 180 -8.29 -10.39 -8.06
CA SER A 180 -7.49 -10.26 -9.28
C SER A 180 -7.82 -8.95 -10.00
N PRO A 181 -6.92 -8.44 -10.86
CA PRO A 181 -7.20 -7.30 -11.74
C PRO A 181 -8.57 -7.34 -12.45
N VAL A 182 -8.95 -8.51 -12.95
CA VAL A 182 -10.19 -8.71 -13.71
C VAL A 182 -11.41 -8.46 -12.82
N VAL A 183 -11.39 -8.96 -11.58
CA VAL A 183 -12.48 -8.73 -10.62
C VAL A 183 -12.45 -7.29 -10.12
N ALA A 184 -11.27 -6.81 -9.72
CA ALA A 184 -11.08 -5.51 -9.09
C ALA A 184 -11.41 -4.32 -10.00
N GLN A 185 -11.11 -4.41 -11.30
CA GLN A 185 -11.34 -3.29 -12.21
C GLN A 185 -12.82 -3.05 -12.51
N SER A 186 -13.65 -4.10 -12.41
CA SER A 186 -15.08 -4.01 -12.74
C SER A 186 -15.83 -3.00 -11.86
N TYR A 187 -15.56 -2.98 -10.57
CA TYR A 187 -16.16 -2.03 -9.60
C TYR A 187 -15.28 -0.79 -9.36
N ARG A 188 -14.01 -0.78 -9.76
CA ARG A 188 -13.12 0.39 -9.56
C ARG A 188 -13.15 1.40 -10.69
N VAL A 189 -13.57 1.02 -11.89
CA VAL A 189 -13.56 1.90 -13.07
C VAL A 189 -14.27 3.23 -12.80
N GLU A 190 -15.38 3.20 -12.07
CA GLU A 190 -16.20 4.38 -11.76
C GLU A 190 -15.46 5.40 -10.88
N ASN A 191 -14.59 4.92 -9.99
CA ASN A 191 -13.77 5.76 -9.12
C ASN A 191 -12.43 6.16 -9.76
N LEU A 192 -11.98 5.42 -10.77
CA LEU A 192 -10.67 5.59 -11.38
C LEU A 192 -10.70 6.45 -12.64
N TYR A 193 -11.76 6.39 -13.44
CA TYR A 193 -11.84 7.05 -14.74
C TYR A 193 -12.76 8.27 -14.69
N SER A 194 -12.32 9.40 -15.23
CA SER A 194 -13.10 10.65 -15.20
C SER A 194 -14.06 10.84 -16.38
N GLY A 195 -14.04 9.93 -17.36
CA GLY A 195 -14.88 10.00 -18.55
C GLY A 195 -16.21 9.26 -18.45
N PRO A 196 -16.99 9.26 -19.54
CA PRO A 196 -18.25 8.51 -19.64
C PRO A 196 -18.02 7.00 -19.46
N MET A 197 -18.87 6.34 -18.67
CA MET A 197 -18.73 4.90 -18.37
C MET A 197 -19.15 3.97 -19.52
N ASP A 198 -19.77 4.54 -20.56
CA ASP A 198 -20.19 3.87 -21.78
C ASP A 198 -19.14 3.94 -22.91
N ASP A 199 -18.07 4.72 -22.72
CA ASP A 199 -17.03 4.85 -23.74
C ASP A 199 -16.16 3.58 -23.87
N PRO A 200 -15.43 3.42 -25.00
CA PRO A 200 -14.58 2.25 -25.21
C PRO A 200 -13.47 2.09 -24.16
N ALA A 201 -12.99 3.20 -23.57
CA ALA A 201 -11.92 3.19 -22.59
C ALA A 201 -12.41 2.64 -21.24
N ALA A 202 -13.54 3.14 -20.74
CA ALA A 202 -14.20 2.66 -19.53
C ALA A 202 -14.62 1.20 -19.67
N LYS A 203 -15.18 0.79 -20.82
CA LYS A 203 -15.51 -0.62 -21.09
C LYS A 203 -14.26 -1.51 -21.05
N GLY A 204 -13.18 -1.09 -21.73
CA GLY A 204 -11.91 -1.83 -21.72
C GLY A 204 -11.28 -1.95 -20.33
N ILE A 205 -11.36 -0.88 -19.52
CA ILE A 205 -10.91 -0.91 -18.12
C ILE A 205 -11.79 -1.86 -17.31
N ARG A 206 -13.12 -1.78 -17.44
CA ARG A 206 -14.08 -2.58 -16.68
C ARG A 206 -13.90 -4.07 -16.93
N SER A 207 -13.66 -4.47 -18.18
CA SER A 207 -13.48 -5.87 -18.56
C SER A 207 -12.03 -6.36 -18.46
N CYS A 208 -11.06 -5.49 -18.13
CA CYS A 208 -9.63 -5.79 -18.19
C CYS A 208 -9.26 -6.42 -19.56
N ASP A 209 -9.67 -5.78 -20.66
CA ASP A 209 -9.51 -6.36 -22.00
C ASP A 209 -8.12 -6.05 -22.60
N PRO A 210 -7.29 -7.07 -22.90
CA PRO A 210 -5.97 -6.88 -23.49
C PRO A 210 -6.01 -6.38 -24.94
N ASN A 211 -7.13 -6.54 -25.64
CA ASN A 211 -7.35 -6.09 -27.02
C ASN A 211 -8.08 -4.74 -27.10
N GLY A 212 -8.52 -4.20 -25.97
CA GLY A 212 -9.19 -2.90 -25.88
C GLY A 212 -8.24 -1.73 -26.15
N PRO A 213 -8.75 -0.49 -26.12
CA PRO A 213 -7.90 0.70 -26.20
C PRO A 213 -6.89 0.69 -25.05
N LEU A 214 -5.64 1.07 -25.34
CA LEU A 214 -4.62 1.17 -24.30
C LEU A 214 -5.06 2.23 -23.28
N MET A 215 -5.12 1.85 -22.02
CA MET A 215 -5.29 2.75 -20.88
C MET A 215 -4.30 2.32 -19.81
N MET A 216 -3.29 3.15 -19.56
CA MET A 216 -2.31 2.93 -18.52
C MET A 216 -2.25 4.16 -17.62
N TYR A 217 -2.17 3.94 -16.31
CA TYR A 217 -1.97 5.00 -15.34
C TYR A 217 -0.55 4.95 -14.81
N VAL A 218 0.19 6.05 -14.96
CA VAL A 218 1.50 6.25 -14.35
C VAL A 218 1.29 6.87 -12.97
N SER A 219 1.69 6.15 -11.94
CA SER A 219 1.52 6.59 -10.55
C SER A 219 2.73 7.33 -10.01
N LYS A 220 3.94 6.93 -10.41
CA LYS A 220 5.18 7.55 -9.93
C LYS A 220 6.31 7.44 -10.93
N MET A 221 7.27 8.35 -10.80
CA MET A 221 8.51 8.34 -11.55
C MET A 221 9.60 7.76 -10.66
N VAL A 222 10.17 6.61 -11.04
CA VAL A 222 11.22 5.94 -10.27
C VAL A 222 12.58 6.42 -10.77
N PRO A 223 13.44 7.00 -9.90
CA PRO A 223 14.78 7.39 -10.30
C PRO A 223 15.60 6.16 -10.67
N THR A 224 16.43 6.29 -11.69
CA THR A 224 17.29 5.20 -12.19
C THR A 224 18.73 5.42 -11.77
N SER A 225 19.54 4.36 -11.78
CA SER A 225 20.99 4.47 -11.60
C SER A 225 21.67 5.26 -12.73
N GLU A 226 21.01 5.35 -13.89
CA GLU A 226 21.44 6.22 -15.00
C GLU A 226 21.08 7.67 -14.68
N LYS A 227 22.11 8.47 -14.40
CA LYS A 227 21.98 9.87 -13.94
C LYS A 227 21.04 10.68 -14.83
N GLY A 228 19.89 11.06 -14.27
CA GLY A 228 18.94 11.99 -14.89
C GLY A 228 17.82 11.38 -15.72
N ARG A 229 17.67 10.05 -15.73
CA ARG A 229 16.51 9.37 -16.32
C ARG A 229 15.60 8.82 -15.24
N PHE A 230 14.30 8.86 -15.51
CA PHE A 230 13.27 8.26 -14.66
C PHE A 230 12.50 7.20 -15.42
N TYR A 231 12.11 6.13 -14.71
CA TYR A 231 11.15 5.16 -15.22
C TYR A 231 9.74 5.58 -14.81
N ALA A 232 8.84 5.71 -15.78
CA ALA A 232 7.43 5.91 -15.49
C ALA A 232 6.83 4.57 -15.02
N PHE A 233 6.55 4.46 -13.74
CA PHE A 233 6.00 3.26 -13.12
C PHE A 233 4.48 3.37 -13.03
N GLY A 234 3.79 2.35 -13.51
CA GLY A 234 2.35 2.39 -13.55
C GLY A 234 1.72 1.03 -13.83
N ARG A 235 0.41 1.04 -14.02
CA ARG A 235 -0.38 -0.15 -14.30
C ARG A 235 -1.16 0.02 -15.59
N VAL A 236 -1.14 -1.02 -16.42
CA VAL A 236 -1.98 -1.12 -17.61
C VAL A 236 -3.37 -1.58 -17.16
N PHE A 237 -4.40 -0.80 -17.43
CA PHE A 237 -5.78 -1.10 -17.09
C PHE A 237 -6.58 -1.70 -18.26
N SER A 238 -6.28 -1.28 -19.49
CA SER A 238 -6.89 -1.79 -20.71
C SER A 238 -5.85 -1.82 -21.82
N GLY A 239 -6.02 -2.72 -22.79
CA GLY A 239 -5.14 -2.89 -23.94
C GLY A 239 -3.77 -3.49 -23.58
N THR A 240 -2.85 -3.39 -24.53
CA THR A 240 -1.48 -3.90 -24.40
C THR A 240 -0.50 -2.80 -24.78
N ILE A 241 0.50 -2.56 -23.92
CA ILE A 241 1.58 -1.61 -24.21
C ILE A 241 2.79 -2.35 -24.77
N ALA A 242 3.36 -1.86 -25.86
CA ALA A 242 4.51 -2.46 -26.52
C ALA A 242 5.67 -1.47 -26.71
N THR A 243 6.88 -2.01 -26.74
CA THR A 243 8.08 -1.24 -27.08
C THR A 243 7.98 -0.68 -28.50
N GLY A 244 8.27 0.62 -28.68
CA GLY A 244 8.17 1.33 -29.96
C GLY A 244 6.77 1.85 -30.32
N GLN A 245 5.74 1.50 -29.54
CA GLN A 245 4.37 1.94 -29.78
C GLN A 245 4.24 3.45 -29.60
N THR A 246 3.48 4.10 -30.50
CA THR A 246 3.15 5.52 -30.36
C THR A 246 1.95 5.66 -29.43
N VAL A 247 2.12 6.42 -28.35
CA VAL A 247 1.11 6.61 -27.31
C VAL A 247 0.86 8.10 -27.06
N ARG A 248 -0.32 8.40 -26.55
CA ARG A 248 -0.73 9.72 -26.08
C ARG A 248 -0.46 9.78 -24.59
N ILE A 249 0.37 10.72 -24.18
CA ILE A 249 0.72 10.99 -22.79
C ILE A 249 -0.10 12.21 -22.37
N GLN A 250 -1.06 11.98 -21.49
CA GLN A 250 -1.95 12.99 -20.94
C GLN A 250 -1.48 13.32 -19.52
N GLY A 251 -1.10 14.58 -19.30
CA GLY A 251 -0.79 15.06 -17.95
C GLY A 251 -2.07 15.31 -17.12
N PRO A 252 -1.91 15.72 -15.86
CA PRO A 252 -3.01 15.84 -14.91
C PRO A 252 -4.06 16.89 -15.31
N ASP A 253 -3.66 17.95 -16.02
CA ASP A 253 -4.54 19.07 -16.40
C ASP A 253 -5.16 18.91 -17.80
N TYR A 254 -4.91 17.76 -18.45
CA TYR A 254 -5.48 17.45 -19.74
C TYR A 254 -7.01 17.34 -19.68
N LEU A 255 -7.66 17.95 -20.67
CA LEU A 255 -9.09 17.82 -20.92
C LEU A 255 -9.31 17.35 -22.36
N PRO A 256 -10.20 16.37 -22.60
CA PRO A 256 -10.55 15.93 -23.96
C PRO A 256 -10.96 17.09 -24.86
N GLY A 257 -10.48 17.06 -26.11
CA GLY A 257 -10.67 18.13 -27.09
C GLY A 257 -9.65 19.28 -27.02
N LYS A 258 -8.94 19.46 -25.90
CA LYS A 258 -7.81 20.42 -25.81
C LYS A 258 -6.48 19.74 -26.18
N LYS A 259 -5.54 20.52 -26.70
CA LYS A 259 -4.14 20.09 -26.95
C LYS A 259 -3.19 20.47 -25.81
N THR A 260 -3.70 21.10 -24.77
CA THR A 260 -2.94 21.47 -23.57
C THR A 260 -2.60 20.21 -22.77
N ASP A 261 -1.35 20.08 -22.34
CA ASP A 261 -0.86 18.96 -21.52
C ASP A 261 -1.00 17.56 -22.19
N LEU A 262 -0.90 17.54 -23.53
CA LEU A 262 -0.95 16.34 -24.37
C LEU A 262 0.34 16.19 -25.17
N PHE A 263 0.99 15.02 -25.06
CA PHE A 263 2.19 14.69 -25.82
C PHE A 263 2.05 13.35 -26.54
N ILE A 264 2.23 13.34 -27.86
CA ILE A 264 2.19 12.11 -28.67
C ILE A 264 3.63 11.67 -28.94
N LYS A 265 4.05 10.56 -28.33
CA LYS A 265 5.44 10.09 -28.37
C LYS A 265 5.51 8.56 -28.39
N LYS A 266 6.66 8.04 -28.82
CA LYS A 266 6.93 6.60 -28.83
C LYS A 266 7.47 6.14 -27.48
N VAL A 267 6.97 5.02 -26.99
CA VAL A 267 7.54 4.31 -25.84
C VAL A 267 8.89 3.72 -26.27
N GLN A 268 9.99 4.10 -25.61
CA GLN A 268 11.30 3.61 -26.03
C GLN A 268 11.52 2.14 -25.64
N ARG A 269 11.19 1.79 -24.39
CA ARG A 269 11.29 0.43 -23.84
C ARG A 269 10.24 0.21 -22.76
N THR A 270 9.70 -1.00 -22.71
CA THR A 270 8.88 -1.53 -21.61
C THR A 270 9.74 -2.41 -20.71
N ILE A 271 9.73 -2.18 -19.40
CA ILE A 271 10.56 -2.88 -18.43
C ILE A 271 9.74 -3.44 -17.26
N LEU A 272 10.05 -4.68 -16.87
CA LEU A 272 9.55 -5.30 -15.65
C LEU A 272 10.45 -4.91 -14.48
N MET A 273 9.87 -4.29 -13.46
CA MET A 273 10.58 -3.77 -12.30
C MET A 273 10.61 -4.83 -11.18
N MET A 274 11.71 -5.58 -11.05
CA MET A 274 11.92 -6.61 -10.02
C MET A 274 12.68 -6.03 -8.81
N GLY A 275 12.17 -4.93 -8.25
CA GLY A 275 12.79 -4.23 -7.13
C GLY A 275 14.11 -3.55 -7.52
N ARG A 276 15.24 -4.26 -7.39
CA ARG A 276 16.58 -3.74 -7.71
C ARG A 276 16.94 -3.91 -9.19
N TYR A 277 16.45 -4.95 -9.83
CA TYR A 277 16.78 -5.29 -11.22
C TYR A 277 15.61 -4.94 -12.14
N VAL A 278 15.95 -4.64 -13.39
CA VAL A 278 14.97 -4.36 -14.44
C VAL A 278 15.20 -5.32 -15.59
N GLU A 279 14.13 -5.89 -16.10
CA GLU A 279 14.16 -6.80 -17.25
C GLU A 279 13.37 -6.17 -18.40
N GLN A 280 13.91 -6.20 -19.62
CA GLN A 280 13.22 -5.65 -20.78
C GLN A 280 12.20 -6.66 -21.30
N MET A 281 10.99 -6.20 -21.56
CA MET A 281 9.92 -7.01 -22.15
C MET A 281 9.45 -6.39 -23.47
N PRO A 282 9.01 -7.20 -24.45
CA PRO A 282 8.51 -6.67 -25.72
C PRO A 282 7.16 -5.97 -25.58
N ASN A 283 6.27 -6.54 -24.78
CA ASN A 283 4.93 -6.02 -24.52
C ASN A 283 4.44 -6.39 -23.11
N CYS A 284 3.37 -5.73 -22.66
CA CYS A 284 2.74 -5.98 -21.37
C CYS A 284 1.22 -5.78 -21.48
N PRO A 285 0.40 -6.82 -21.22
CA PRO A 285 -1.06 -6.72 -21.29
C PRO A 285 -1.65 -6.08 -20.01
N CYS A 286 -2.91 -5.67 -20.11
CA CYS A 286 -3.70 -5.13 -19.01
C CYS A 286 -3.70 -6.01 -17.74
N GLY A 287 -3.90 -5.35 -16.60
CA GLY A 287 -3.84 -5.94 -15.27
C GLY A 287 -2.45 -5.90 -14.64
N ASN A 288 -1.39 -5.84 -15.46
CA ASN A 288 0.00 -5.88 -15.00
C ASN A 288 0.57 -4.49 -14.68
N ILE A 289 1.58 -4.51 -13.83
CA ILE A 289 2.38 -3.33 -13.45
C ILE A 289 3.65 -3.35 -14.29
N ILE A 290 3.99 -2.20 -14.88
CA ILE A 290 5.13 -2.08 -15.79
C ILE A 290 5.82 -0.72 -15.62
N GLY A 291 7.13 -0.69 -15.89
CA GLY A 291 7.90 0.53 -16.04
C GLY A 291 8.06 0.89 -17.52
N LEU A 292 8.01 2.19 -17.83
CA LEU A 292 8.23 2.72 -19.18
C LEU A 292 9.45 3.64 -19.20
N VAL A 293 10.23 3.52 -20.27
CA VAL A 293 11.41 4.35 -20.54
C VAL A 293 11.09 5.34 -21.66
N GLY A 294 11.51 6.60 -21.49
CA GLY A 294 11.39 7.66 -22.51
C GLY A 294 10.13 8.54 -22.41
N ILE A 295 9.41 8.46 -21.29
CA ILE A 295 8.19 9.25 -21.01
C ILE A 295 8.45 10.34 -19.96
N ASP A 296 9.60 10.29 -19.29
CA ASP A 296 10.01 11.16 -18.20
C ASP A 296 10.17 12.63 -18.55
N ALA A 297 10.43 12.95 -19.82
CA ALA A 297 10.46 14.34 -20.28
C ALA A 297 9.07 15.01 -20.29
N TYR A 298 8.00 14.21 -20.36
CA TYR A 298 6.64 14.69 -20.62
C TYR A 298 5.73 14.61 -19.39
N LEU A 299 5.99 13.67 -18.48
CA LEU A 299 5.27 13.56 -17.21
C LEU A 299 6.12 14.10 -16.04
N LEU A 300 5.46 14.86 -15.16
CA LEU A 300 6.04 15.30 -13.89
C LEU A 300 5.90 14.21 -12.82
N LYS A 301 4.66 13.91 -12.39
CA LYS A 301 4.41 12.99 -11.27
C LYS A 301 3.57 11.78 -11.68
N ALA A 302 2.37 12.07 -12.15
CA ALA A 302 1.38 11.10 -12.56
C ALA A 302 0.75 11.54 -13.88
N GLY A 303 0.16 10.60 -14.60
CA GLY A 303 -0.51 10.87 -15.86
C GLY A 303 -1.15 9.63 -16.46
N THR A 304 -1.94 9.86 -17.49
CA THR A 304 -2.64 8.81 -18.23
C THR A 304 -1.94 8.59 -19.56
N ILE A 305 -1.74 7.33 -19.93
CA ILE A 305 -1.19 6.93 -21.22
C ILE A 305 -2.27 6.16 -21.97
N THR A 306 -2.56 6.60 -23.19
CA THR A 306 -3.64 6.03 -23.99
C THR A 306 -3.32 5.97 -25.48
N THR A 307 -4.02 5.11 -26.21
CA THR A 307 -4.07 5.13 -27.68
C THR A 307 -5.41 5.65 -28.22
N TYR A 308 -6.38 5.91 -27.34
CA TYR A 308 -7.70 6.40 -27.73
C TYR A 308 -7.72 7.93 -27.73
N ASP A 309 -8.25 8.53 -28.80
CA ASP A 309 -8.16 9.98 -29.00
C ASP A 309 -9.11 10.77 -28.09
N GLU A 310 -10.26 10.20 -27.75
CA GLU A 310 -11.28 10.81 -26.88
C GLU A 310 -11.21 10.30 -25.42
N ALA A 311 -10.13 9.60 -25.07
CA ALA A 311 -9.93 9.11 -23.70
C ALA A 311 -9.82 10.28 -22.72
N HIS A 312 -10.56 10.17 -21.62
CA HIS A 312 -10.43 11.03 -20.46
C HIS A 312 -9.27 10.57 -19.57
N ASN A 313 -8.91 11.41 -18.61
CA ASN A 313 -7.86 11.08 -17.66
C ASN A 313 -8.35 10.11 -16.58
N PHE A 314 -7.43 9.35 -15.99
CA PHE A 314 -7.64 8.80 -14.67
C PHE A 314 -7.75 9.92 -13.63
N VAL A 315 -8.58 9.71 -12.61
CA VAL A 315 -8.70 10.59 -11.45
C VAL A 315 -7.34 10.72 -10.79
N THR A 316 -6.85 11.95 -10.69
CA THR A 316 -5.53 12.25 -10.12
C THR A 316 -5.51 11.87 -8.64
N MET A 317 -4.34 11.43 -8.16
CA MET A 317 -4.18 11.08 -6.76
C MET A 317 -4.47 12.28 -5.86
N LYS A 318 -5.50 12.14 -5.03
CA LYS A 318 -5.70 13.02 -3.87
C LYS A 318 -4.76 12.54 -2.78
N TYR A 319 -3.77 13.34 -2.44
CA TYR A 319 -2.93 13.05 -1.28
C TYR A 319 -3.71 13.39 -0.02
N SER A 320 -3.78 12.46 0.93
CA SER A 320 -4.45 12.67 2.22
C SER A 320 -3.75 13.72 3.09
N VAL A 321 -2.51 14.09 2.74
CA VAL A 321 -1.67 14.99 3.53
C VAL A 321 -1.25 16.19 2.68
N SER A 322 -1.59 17.39 3.17
CA SER A 322 -1.14 18.65 2.57
C SER A 322 0.30 18.95 3.03
N PRO A 323 1.18 19.48 2.15
CA PRO A 323 2.52 19.89 2.56
C PRO A 323 2.45 21.15 3.43
N VAL A 324 2.53 20.97 4.75
CA VAL A 324 2.37 22.05 5.74
C VAL A 324 3.68 22.75 6.11
N VAL A 325 4.82 22.06 6.01
CA VAL A 325 6.13 22.61 6.35
C VAL A 325 6.83 23.05 5.08
N ARG A 326 7.31 24.31 5.05
CA ARG A 326 8.05 24.89 3.93
C ARG A 326 9.41 25.40 4.37
N VAL A 327 10.40 25.27 3.49
CA VAL A 327 11.75 25.79 3.69
C VAL A 327 12.20 26.50 2.41
N ALA A 328 12.81 27.68 2.57
CA ALA A 328 13.49 28.36 1.49
C ALA A 328 14.85 27.69 1.25
N VAL A 329 15.13 27.35 0.00
CA VAL A 329 16.38 26.72 -0.44
C VAL A 329 17.06 27.63 -1.43
N ASP A 330 18.33 27.93 -1.19
CA ASP A 330 19.15 28.75 -2.08
C ASP A 330 20.51 28.09 -2.32
N VAL A 331 21.19 28.46 -3.40
CA VAL A 331 22.54 27.99 -3.70
C VAL A 331 23.58 28.79 -2.89
N ALA A 332 24.64 28.13 -2.43
CA ALA A 332 25.76 28.88 -1.85
C ALA A 332 26.51 29.70 -2.93
N ASN A 333 26.60 29.16 -4.15
CA ASN A 333 27.26 29.75 -5.30
C ASN A 333 26.24 30.02 -6.42
N ALA A 334 26.20 31.24 -6.95
CA ALA A 334 25.26 31.62 -8.02
C ALA A 334 25.42 30.79 -9.30
N SER A 335 26.62 30.26 -9.58
CA SER A 335 26.90 29.40 -10.74
C SER A 335 26.16 28.06 -10.70
N ASP A 336 25.73 27.61 -9.52
CA ASP A 336 25.03 26.34 -9.33
C ASP A 336 23.49 26.48 -9.41
N LEU A 337 22.96 27.69 -9.59
CA LEU A 337 21.51 27.94 -9.67
C LEU A 337 20.80 27.08 -10.74
N PRO A 338 21.35 26.86 -11.96
CA PRO A 338 20.73 25.97 -12.93
C PRO A 338 20.64 24.51 -12.45
N LYS A 339 21.62 24.07 -11.65
CA LYS A 339 21.61 22.72 -11.07
C LYS A 339 20.56 22.61 -9.97
N LEU A 340 20.37 23.64 -9.16
CA LEU A 340 19.29 23.68 -8.17
C LEU A 340 17.92 23.62 -8.84
N MET A 341 17.70 24.43 -9.88
CA MET A 341 16.43 24.43 -10.63
C MET A 341 16.11 23.07 -11.24
N GLU A 342 17.10 22.41 -11.85
CA GLU A 342 16.95 21.05 -12.36
C GLU A 342 16.73 20.03 -11.24
N GLY A 343 17.45 20.19 -10.11
CA GLY A 343 17.31 19.31 -8.96
C GLY A 343 15.95 19.41 -8.27
N LEU A 344 15.41 20.62 -8.12
CA LEU A 344 14.06 20.86 -7.59
C LEU A 344 12.99 20.23 -8.49
N LYS A 345 13.15 20.35 -9.82
CA LYS A 345 12.26 19.66 -10.77
C LYS A 345 12.33 18.14 -10.57
N ARG A 346 13.53 17.57 -10.40
CA ARG A 346 13.72 16.13 -10.18
C ARG A 346 13.15 15.66 -8.85
N LEU A 347 13.35 16.43 -7.79
CA LEU A 347 12.78 16.16 -6.47
C LEU A 347 11.24 16.09 -6.56
N SER A 348 10.63 17.06 -7.23
CA SER A 348 9.19 17.07 -7.51
C SER A 348 8.72 15.88 -8.35
N LYS A 349 9.56 15.28 -9.20
CA LYS A 349 9.20 14.05 -9.93
C LYS A 349 9.30 12.79 -9.06
N SER A 350 10.32 12.75 -8.20
CA SER A 350 10.63 11.58 -7.36
C SER A 350 9.64 11.41 -6.21
N ASP A 351 9.31 12.50 -5.51
CA ASP A 351 8.35 12.48 -4.41
C ASP A 351 7.02 13.12 -4.83
N PRO A 352 5.89 12.39 -4.73
CA PRO A 352 4.61 12.94 -5.13
C PRO A 352 4.06 14.02 -4.16
N LEU A 353 4.43 13.99 -2.88
CA LEU A 353 3.97 14.91 -1.83
C LEU A 353 4.78 16.21 -1.78
N VAL A 354 6.04 16.20 -2.23
CA VAL A 354 6.86 17.40 -2.22
C VAL A 354 6.34 18.43 -3.22
N GLN A 355 6.28 19.68 -2.80
CA GLN A 355 5.96 20.81 -3.68
C GLN A 355 7.15 21.74 -3.76
N CYS A 356 7.66 21.92 -4.97
CA CYS A 356 8.75 22.84 -5.25
C CYS A 356 8.21 23.97 -6.13
N PHE A 357 8.26 25.21 -5.64
CA PHE A 357 7.81 26.37 -6.40
C PHE A 357 8.68 27.59 -6.08
N THR A 358 8.69 28.55 -6.98
CA THR A 358 9.36 29.84 -6.78
C THR A 358 8.33 30.85 -6.29
N ALA A 359 8.56 31.46 -5.14
CA ALA A 359 7.71 32.51 -4.60
C ALA A 359 7.83 33.81 -5.42
N ALA A 360 6.85 34.71 -5.29
CA ALA A 360 6.90 36.02 -5.94
C ALA A 360 8.12 36.88 -5.50
N THR A 361 8.71 36.55 -4.34
CA THR A 361 9.96 37.14 -3.82
C THR A 361 11.21 36.68 -4.59
N GLY A 362 11.09 35.67 -5.46
CA GLY A 362 12.21 35.04 -6.16
C GLY A 362 12.85 33.89 -5.40
N GLU A 363 12.42 33.61 -4.16
CA GLU A 363 12.94 32.49 -3.35
C GLU A 363 12.38 31.15 -3.83
N HIS A 364 13.23 30.12 -3.85
CA HIS A 364 12.80 28.76 -4.14
C HIS A 364 12.36 28.07 -2.85
N ILE A 365 11.11 27.62 -2.83
CA ILE A 365 10.49 26.99 -1.66
C ILE A 365 10.31 25.50 -1.93
N VAL A 366 10.73 24.69 -0.96
CA VAL A 366 10.42 23.26 -0.88
C VAL A 366 9.46 23.05 0.27
N ALA A 367 8.27 22.52 -0.03
CA ALA A 367 7.26 22.19 0.95
C ALA A 367 7.04 20.68 1.02
N GLY A 368 6.90 20.16 2.25
CA GLY A 368 6.73 18.75 2.54
C GLY A 368 5.68 18.51 3.63
N ALA A 369 5.26 17.26 3.76
CA ALA A 369 4.25 16.82 4.73
C ALA A 369 4.65 17.02 6.21
N GLY A 370 5.95 17.04 6.53
CA GLY A 370 6.46 17.16 7.90
C GLY A 370 7.97 17.35 7.93
N GLU A 371 8.53 17.54 9.12
CA GLU A 371 9.95 17.84 9.32
C GLU A 371 10.87 16.72 8.82
N LEU A 372 10.64 15.47 9.26
CA LEU A 372 11.44 14.32 8.83
C LEU A 372 11.37 14.10 7.31
N HIS A 373 10.19 14.26 6.72
CA HIS A 373 10.01 14.12 5.28
C HIS A 373 10.81 15.19 4.52
N LEU A 374 10.79 16.43 5.01
CA LEU A 374 11.53 17.52 4.40
C LEU A 374 13.04 17.35 4.56
N GLU A 375 13.51 16.84 5.70
CA GLU A 375 14.93 16.53 5.94
C GLU A 375 15.45 15.48 4.93
N ILE A 376 14.69 14.41 4.71
CA ILE A 376 15.02 13.38 3.71
C ILE A 376 15.04 14.00 2.30
N CYS A 377 14.01 14.78 1.94
CA CYS A 377 13.96 15.45 0.63
C CYS A 377 15.15 16.40 0.39
N LEU A 378 15.57 17.15 1.41
CA LEU A 378 16.70 18.07 1.33
C LEU A 378 18.03 17.32 1.24
N LYS A 379 18.14 16.16 1.91
CA LYS A 379 19.29 15.26 1.77
C LYS A 379 19.41 14.73 0.35
N ASP A 380 18.32 14.21 -0.21
CA ASP A 380 18.28 13.70 -1.60
C ASP A 380 18.59 14.82 -2.60
N LEU A 381 18.07 16.03 -2.37
CA LEU A 381 18.39 17.21 -3.18
C LEU A 381 19.88 17.53 -3.19
N ARG A 382 20.53 17.50 -2.01
CA ARG A 382 21.95 17.81 -1.87
C ARG A 382 22.84 16.70 -2.45
N GLU A 383 22.56 15.44 -2.13
CA GLU A 383 23.42 14.30 -2.47
C GLU A 383 23.22 13.87 -3.92
N ASP A 384 21.98 13.61 -4.34
CA ASP A 384 21.69 12.97 -5.63
C ASP A 384 21.50 13.99 -6.76
N PHE A 385 20.79 15.09 -6.49
CA PHE A 385 20.39 16.02 -7.56
C PHE A 385 21.39 17.17 -7.76
N MET A 386 21.99 17.69 -6.69
CA MET A 386 22.99 18.76 -6.72
C MET A 386 24.43 18.26 -6.81
N LYS A 387 24.68 16.93 -6.80
CA LYS A 387 26.01 16.31 -6.82
C LYS A 387 26.94 16.80 -5.69
N GLY A 388 26.38 17.03 -4.49
CA GLY A 388 27.13 17.51 -3.33
C GLY A 388 27.41 19.00 -3.29
N ALA A 389 26.85 19.81 -4.20
CA ALA A 389 26.99 21.26 -4.13
C ALA A 389 26.29 21.82 -2.88
N PRO A 390 26.90 22.79 -2.17
CA PRO A 390 26.36 23.33 -0.93
C PRO A 390 25.09 24.15 -1.19
N ILE A 391 23.98 23.72 -0.57
CA ILE A 391 22.72 24.48 -0.47
C ILE A 391 22.65 25.20 0.88
N LYS A 392 22.16 26.44 0.84
CA LYS A 392 21.70 27.19 2.00
C LYS A 392 20.24 26.85 2.25
N ILE A 393 19.94 26.48 3.49
CA ILE A 393 18.62 26.00 3.90
C ILE A 393 18.12 27.00 4.96
N GLY A 394 16.98 27.61 4.70
CA GLY A 394 16.29 28.49 5.64
C GLY A 394 15.68 27.72 6.81
N LYS A 395 15.13 28.45 7.78
CA LYS A 395 14.38 27.83 8.88
C LYS A 395 13.06 27.24 8.36
N PRO A 396 12.60 26.08 8.87
CA PRO A 396 11.27 25.57 8.58
C PRO A 396 10.20 26.56 9.05
N VAL A 397 9.26 26.85 8.15
CA VAL A 397 8.09 27.69 8.41
C VAL A 397 6.84 26.89 8.10
N VAL A 398 5.76 27.12 8.85
CA VAL A 398 4.46 26.48 8.59
C VAL A 398 3.64 27.34 7.62
N SER A 399 2.88 26.71 6.73
CA SER A 399 1.92 27.42 5.88
C SER A 399 0.72 27.87 6.70
N PHE A 400 0.35 29.15 6.59
CA PHE A 400 -0.85 29.70 7.22
C PHE A 400 -1.98 29.77 6.18
N CYS A 401 -3.21 29.59 6.66
CA CYS A 401 -4.43 29.85 5.89
C CYS A 401 -5.17 31.03 6.51
N GLU A 402 -5.80 31.84 5.68
CA GLU A 402 -6.62 32.98 6.12
C GLU A 402 -8.10 32.56 6.10
N THR A 403 -8.85 32.95 7.13
CA THR A 403 -10.30 32.71 7.22
C THR A 403 -11.01 33.88 7.91
N VAL A 404 -12.30 34.03 7.66
CA VAL A 404 -13.14 35.07 8.25
C VAL A 404 -13.99 34.48 9.39
N ARG A 405 -14.19 35.25 10.46
CA ARG A 405 -14.98 34.81 11.64
C ARG A 405 -16.41 35.34 11.68
N ALA A 406 -16.66 36.44 10.98
CA ALA A 406 -17.94 37.13 10.97
C ALA A 406 -18.22 37.66 9.57
N GLU A 407 -19.48 37.95 9.30
CA GLU A 407 -19.88 38.64 8.08
C GLU A 407 -19.25 40.03 8.00
N SER A 408 -18.93 40.46 6.79
CA SER A 408 -18.38 41.79 6.52
C SER A 408 -19.33 42.87 7.03
N SER A 409 -18.82 43.83 7.79
CA SER A 409 -19.63 44.91 8.38
C SER A 409 -20.26 45.85 7.35
N GLN A 410 -19.72 45.88 6.14
CA GLN A 410 -20.22 46.67 5.02
C GLN A 410 -19.97 45.94 3.70
N GLU A 411 -20.77 46.26 2.69
CA GLU A 411 -20.59 45.75 1.34
C GLU A 411 -19.37 46.41 0.67
N CYS A 412 -18.41 45.60 0.23
CA CYS A 412 -17.19 46.09 -0.40
C CYS A 412 -17.40 46.26 -1.90
N LEU A 413 -17.22 47.48 -2.41
CA LEU A 413 -17.32 47.82 -3.83
C LEU A 413 -15.92 47.94 -4.47
N SER A 414 -15.68 47.20 -5.56
CA SER A 414 -14.52 47.37 -6.43
C SER A 414 -14.95 47.78 -7.84
N LYS A 415 -14.13 48.61 -8.52
CA LYS A 415 -14.37 49.08 -9.88
C LYS A 415 -13.24 48.64 -10.79
N SER A 416 -13.57 48.21 -12.01
CA SER A 416 -12.56 47.89 -13.01
C SER A 416 -11.77 49.13 -13.44
N PRO A 417 -10.52 48.97 -13.92
CA PRO A 417 -9.70 50.10 -14.40
C PRO A 417 -10.37 50.92 -15.51
N ASN A 418 -11.15 50.26 -16.38
CA ASN A 418 -11.94 50.92 -17.44
C ASN A 418 -13.26 51.54 -16.93
N LYS A 419 -13.55 51.47 -15.62
CA LYS A 419 -14.73 52.04 -14.94
C LYS A 419 -16.11 51.52 -15.38
N HIS A 420 -16.17 50.59 -16.33
CA HIS A 420 -17.43 50.03 -16.83
C HIS A 420 -18.04 48.98 -15.91
N ASN A 421 -17.21 48.27 -15.13
CA ASN A 421 -17.67 47.19 -14.27
C ASN A 421 -17.54 47.58 -12.79
N ARG A 422 -18.55 47.20 -12.02
CA ARG A 422 -18.62 47.36 -10.56
C ARG A 422 -18.95 46.00 -9.96
N LEU A 423 -18.13 45.54 -9.01
CA LEU A 423 -18.35 44.30 -8.26
C LEU A 423 -18.58 44.67 -6.80
N THR A 424 -19.69 44.20 -6.23
CA THR A 424 -19.95 44.28 -4.80
C THR A 424 -19.98 42.89 -4.19
N MET A 425 -19.31 42.71 -3.05
CA MET A 425 -19.20 41.42 -2.37
C MET A 425 -19.19 41.61 -0.84
N THR A 426 -19.76 40.63 -0.13
CA THR A 426 -19.58 40.42 1.31
C THR A 426 -18.93 39.05 1.52
N ALA A 427 -18.13 38.92 2.59
CA ALA A 427 -17.56 37.65 3.02
C ALA A 427 -18.17 37.26 4.37
N ALA A 428 -18.53 35.98 4.52
CA ALA A 428 -19.04 35.37 5.74
C ALA A 428 -18.41 33.97 5.91
N PRO A 429 -18.32 33.44 7.14
CA PRO A 429 -17.87 32.06 7.36
C PRO A 429 -18.80 31.06 6.66
N LEU A 430 -18.22 29.99 6.10
CA LEU A 430 -18.93 28.90 5.42
C LEU A 430 -19.78 28.04 6.37
#